data_AF-A0A821EJ51-F1
#
_entry.id   AF-A0A821EJ51-F1
#
_cell.length_a   1.000
_cell.length_b   1.000
_cell.length_c   1.000
_cell.angle_alpha   90.00
_cell.angle_beta   90.00
_cell.angle_gamma   90.00
#
_symmetry.space_group_name_H-M   'P 1'
#
loop_
_entity.id
_entity.type
_entity.pdbx_description
1 polymer ?
#
loop_
_entity_poly.entity_id
_entity_poly.type
_entity_poly.pdbx_seq_one_letter_code
_entity_poly.pdbx_strand_id
1 'polypeptide(L)'
;MLSLIAVLYAFNLYFIASTANNVTVALLQMLSSNNTKENILIADKYCRQAAQLNADIALMPEMWNIGYLALFPGYNALNEEPVRDWLELAVDRSSSYIAHFRALAIELNMAIGVT
;
A
#
# COMPACT_ATOMS: atom_id res chain seq x y z
N MET A 1 -23.70 52.70 20.62
CA MET A 1 -22.94 53.06 21.83
C MET A 1 -22.54 51.76 22.50
N LEU A 2 -21.24 51.41 22.42
CA LEU A 2 -20.46 50.46 23.23
C LEU A 2 -21.00 49.00 23.31
N SER A 3 -20.43 48.06 22.55
CA SER A 3 -19.24 47.26 22.90
C SER A 3 -19.53 46.14 23.90
N LEU A 4 -19.46 44.88 23.45
CA LEU A 4 -18.64 43.86 24.10
C LEU A 4 -18.36 42.71 23.11
N ILE A 5 -17.25 42.85 22.37
CA ILE A 5 -16.59 41.74 21.70
C ILE A 5 -15.86 40.97 22.81
N ALA A 6 -16.37 39.80 23.18
CA ALA A 6 -15.59 38.84 23.96
C ALA A 6 -14.65 38.09 23.01
N VAL A 7 -13.43 38.63 22.86
CA VAL A 7 -12.31 37.93 22.25
C VAL A 7 -11.91 36.80 23.20
N LEU A 8 -12.28 35.56 22.86
CA LEU A 8 -11.75 34.34 23.47
C LEU A 8 -10.93 33.61 22.40
N TYR A 9 -9.64 33.93 22.34
CA TYR A 9 -8.63 33.10 21.69
C TYR A 9 -8.36 31.88 22.57
N ALA A 10 -8.93 30.73 22.23
CA ALA A 10 -8.40 29.41 22.61
C ALA A 10 -9.10 28.32 21.78
N PHE A 11 -8.36 27.77 20.81
CA PHE A 11 -8.64 26.51 20.10
C PHE A 11 -10.11 26.16 19.88
N ASN A 12 -10.66 26.55 18.72
CA ASN A 12 -11.83 25.89 18.18
C ASN A 12 -11.49 24.43 17.85
N LEU A 13 -11.58 23.54 18.85
CA LEU A 13 -11.71 22.11 18.62
C LEU A 13 -13.13 21.88 18.11
N TYR A 14 -13.33 22.08 16.80
CA TYR A 14 -14.54 21.61 16.15
C TYR A 14 -14.49 20.08 16.15
N PHE A 15 -15.13 19.46 17.14
CA PHE A 15 -15.48 18.04 17.04
C PHE A 15 -16.51 17.92 15.92
N ILE A 16 -16.04 17.67 14.70
CA ILE A 16 -16.89 17.09 13.67
C ILE A 16 -17.08 15.63 14.10
N ALA A 17 -18.13 15.36 14.85
CA ALA A 17 -18.61 14.00 15.03
C ALA A 17 -19.13 13.53 13.66
N SER A 18 -18.23 13.01 12.82
CA SER A 18 -18.61 12.25 11.63
C SER A 18 -19.31 10.99 12.12
N THR A 19 -20.64 10.94 11.97
CA THR A 19 -21.46 9.80 12.39
C THR A 19 -21.43 8.64 11.39
N ALA A 20 -20.56 8.69 10.38
CA ALA A 20 -20.30 7.59 9.47
C ALA A 20 -18.89 7.70 8.87
N ASN A 21 -17.88 7.15 9.56
CA ASN A 21 -16.55 6.96 8.97
C ASN A 21 -16.57 5.67 8.14
N ASN A 22 -17.18 5.73 6.96
CA ASN A 22 -17.07 4.65 5.99
C ASN A 22 -15.62 4.62 5.49
N VAL A 23 -14.98 3.46 5.58
CA VAL A 23 -13.65 3.22 4.99
C VAL A 23 -13.86 2.50 3.67
N THR A 24 -13.38 3.08 2.58
CA THR A 24 -13.43 2.50 1.24
C THR A 24 -12.16 1.72 0.98
N VAL A 25 -12.31 0.42 0.71
CA VAL A 25 -11.18 -0.48 0.46
C VAL A 25 -11.20 -0.94 -1.00
N ALA A 26 -10.11 -0.68 -1.72
CA ALA A 26 -9.85 -1.24 -3.03
C ALA A 26 -9.08 -2.56 -2.89
N LEU A 27 -9.76 -3.67 -3.20
CA LEU A 27 -9.13 -4.98 -3.32
C LEU A 27 -8.53 -5.10 -4.72
N LEU A 28 -7.21 -5.09 -4.82
CA LEU A 28 -6.51 -5.12 -6.11
C LEU A 28 -6.41 -6.56 -6.61
N GLN A 29 -6.83 -6.79 -7.86
CA GLN A 29 -6.71 -8.09 -8.52
C GLN A 29 -6.07 -7.90 -9.89
N MET A 30 -4.80 -8.29 -9.99
CA MET A 30 -3.92 -7.99 -11.12
C MET A 30 -2.96 -9.16 -11.33
N LEU A 31 -2.53 -9.36 -12.58
CA LEU A 31 -1.56 -10.39 -12.93
C LEU A 31 -0.16 -9.93 -12.51
N SER A 32 0.53 -10.79 -11.77
CA SER A 32 1.92 -10.57 -11.37
C SER A 32 2.91 -10.98 -12.47
N SER A 33 4.10 -10.44 -12.36
CA SER A 33 5.33 -10.87 -13.04
C SER A 33 6.19 -11.71 -12.08
N ASN A 34 7.20 -12.39 -12.63
CA ASN A 34 8.29 -13.01 -11.88
C ASN A 34 9.40 -12.02 -11.48
N ASN A 35 9.23 -10.73 -11.78
CA ASN A 35 10.20 -9.68 -11.48
C ASN A 35 9.63 -8.64 -10.51
N THR A 36 10.31 -8.45 -9.37
CA THR A 36 9.89 -7.50 -8.35
C THR A 36 9.79 -6.05 -8.82
N LYS A 37 10.68 -5.60 -9.72
CA LYS A 37 10.61 -4.23 -10.26
C LYS A 37 9.38 -4.04 -11.13
N GLU A 38 9.03 -5.04 -11.92
CA GLU A 38 7.79 -5.01 -12.71
C GLU A 38 6.56 -5.02 -11.80
N ASN A 39 6.56 -5.84 -10.74
CA ASN A 39 5.47 -5.89 -9.77
C ASN A 39 5.28 -4.57 -9.02
N ILE A 40 6.37 -3.82 -8.74
CA ILE A 40 6.26 -2.44 -8.21
C ILE A 40 5.50 -1.55 -9.19
N LEU A 41 5.87 -1.54 -10.48
CA LEU A 41 5.25 -0.68 -11.48
C LEU A 41 3.77 -0.99 -11.69
N ILE A 42 3.41 -2.28 -11.70
CA ILE A 42 2.01 -2.70 -11.82
C ILE A 42 1.23 -2.23 -10.59
N ALA A 43 1.72 -2.51 -9.37
CA ALA A 43 1.02 -2.14 -8.14
C ALA A 43 0.89 -0.63 -7.96
N ASP A 44 1.93 0.14 -8.30
CA ASP A 44 1.90 1.60 -8.27
C ASP A 44 0.76 2.15 -9.13
N LYS A 45 0.68 1.68 -10.38
CA LYS A 45 -0.40 2.06 -11.32
C LYS A 45 -1.78 1.82 -10.72
N TYR A 46 -2.02 0.63 -10.15
CA TYR A 46 -3.32 0.28 -9.58
C TYR A 46 -3.62 1.01 -8.26
N CYS A 47 -2.62 1.31 -7.44
CA CYS A 47 -2.79 2.17 -6.26
C CYS A 47 -3.21 3.57 -6.67
N ARG A 48 -2.62 4.14 -7.73
CA ARG A 48 -3.03 5.44 -8.27
C ARG A 48 -4.46 5.41 -8.80
N GLN A 49 -4.87 4.33 -9.46
CA GLN A 49 -6.26 4.14 -9.88
C GLN A 49 -7.21 4.03 -8.68
N ALA A 50 -6.83 3.31 -7.62
CA ALA A 50 -7.63 3.22 -6.39
C ALA A 50 -7.79 4.59 -5.72
N ALA A 51 -6.71 5.38 -5.63
CA ALA A 51 -6.75 6.73 -5.10
C ALA A 51 -7.65 7.66 -5.94
N GLN A 52 -7.62 7.55 -7.28
CA GLN A 52 -8.54 8.29 -8.17
C GLN A 52 -10.02 7.94 -7.94
N LEU A 53 -10.30 6.75 -7.40
CA LEU A 53 -11.64 6.30 -7.02
C LEU A 53 -11.98 6.60 -5.55
N ASN A 54 -11.17 7.41 -4.86
CA ASN A 54 -11.33 7.80 -3.45
C ASN A 54 -11.25 6.61 -2.47
N ALA A 55 -10.42 5.61 -2.75
CA ALA A 55 -10.13 4.57 -1.77
C ALA A 55 -9.30 5.13 -0.61
N ASP A 56 -9.64 4.71 0.60
CA ASP A 56 -8.84 4.97 1.81
C ASP A 56 -7.72 3.93 1.98
N ILE A 57 -7.95 2.72 1.47
CA ILE A 57 -7.02 1.59 1.53
C ILE A 57 -6.95 0.90 0.16
N ALA A 58 -5.76 0.66 -0.35
CA ALA A 58 -5.51 -0.29 -1.44
C ALA A 58 -4.84 -1.55 -0.87
N LEU A 59 -5.43 -2.73 -1.10
CA LEU A 59 -4.92 -4.01 -0.61
C LEU A 59 -4.51 -4.90 -1.77
N MET A 60 -3.22 -5.27 -1.80
CA MET A 60 -2.65 -6.16 -2.82
C MET A 60 -2.91 -7.64 -2.49
N PRO A 61 -2.83 -8.54 -3.49
CA PRO A 61 -2.76 -9.98 -3.26
C PRO A 61 -1.57 -10.37 -2.38
N GLU A 62 -1.61 -11.60 -1.84
CA GLU A 62 -0.49 -12.20 -1.11
C GLU A 62 0.74 -12.43 -2.02
N MET A 63 1.94 -12.34 -1.40
CA MET A 63 3.26 -12.50 -2.03
C MET A 63 3.44 -11.66 -3.29
N TRP A 64 2.97 -10.42 -3.26
CA TRP A 64 2.95 -9.56 -4.44
C TRP A 64 4.37 -9.25 -4.96
N ASN A 65 5.36 -9.15 -4.08
CA ASN A 65 6.76 -8.89 -4.46
C ASN A 65 7.30 -9.82 -5.57
N ILE A 66 6.91 -11.10 -5.60
CA ILE A 66 7.39 -12.09 -6.58
C ILE A 66 6.28 -12.90 -7.25
N GLY A 67 5.00 -12.66 -6.91
CA GLY A 67 3.86 -13.29 -7.56
C GLY A 67 3.82 -14.80 -7.45
N TYR A 68 4.21 -15.38 -6.30
CA TYR A 68 4.37 -16.82 -6.09
C TYR A 68 5.32 -17.51 -7.09
N LEU A 69 6.51 -16.95 -7.32
CA LEU A 69 7.52 -17.50 -8.22
C LEU A 69 7.77 -19.02 -8.06
N ALA A 70 7.75 -19.53 -6.82
CA ALA A 70 7.96 -20.94 -6.50
C ALA A 70 6.88 -21.90 -7.07
N LEU A 71 5.74 -21.37 -7.54
CA LEU A 71 4.67 -22.15 -8.17
C LEU A 71 4.79 -22.20 -9.71
N PHE A 72 5.77 -21.51 -10.30
CA PHE A 72 5.96 -21.53 -11.75
C PHE A 72 6.70 -22.79 -12.22
N PRO A 73 6.44 -23.27 -13.44
CA PRO A 73 7.12 -24.43 -14.02
C PRO A 73 8.65 -24.27 -14.00
N GLY A 74 9.35 -25.26 -13.45
CA GLY A 74 10.82 -25.27 -13.33
C GLY A 74 11.34 -25.07 -11.91
N TYR A 75 10.49 -24.64 -10.97
CA TYR A 75 10.84 -24.69 -9.55
C TYR A 75 10.81 -26.14 -9.05
N ASN A 76 11.91 -26.60 -8.46
CA ASN A 76 12.01 -27.91 -7.84
C ASN A 76 12.49 -27.74 -6.39
N ALA A 77 11.58 -27.91 -5.44
CA ALA A 77 11.85 -27.79 -4.01
C ALA A 77 12.83 -28.85 -3.46
N LEU A 78 13.16 -29.87 -4.25
CA LEU A 78 14.17 -30.88 -3.91
C LEU A 78 15.60 -30.46 -4.29
N ASN A 79 15.75 -29.37 -5.03
CA ASN A 79 17.04 -28.81 -5.41
C ASN A 79 17.37 -27.61 -4.52
N GLU A 80 18.57 -27.59 -3.94
CA GLU A 80 19.00 -26.52 -3.01
C GLU A 80 19.14 -25.15 -3.69
N GLU A 81 19.61 -25.13 -4.94
CA GLU A 81 19.86 -23.89 -5.69
C GLU A 81 18.59 -23.04 -5.94
N PRO A 82 17.49 -23.57 -6.53
CA PRO A 82 16.23 -22.84 -6.65
C PRO A 82 15.63 -22.36 -5.32
N VAL A 83 15.82 -23.13 -4.25
CA VAL A 83 15.36 -22.76 -2.91
C VAL A 83 16.16 -21.56 -2.39
N ARG A 84 17.48 -21.57 -2.56
CA ARG A 84 18.34 -20.45 -2.19
C ARG A 84 17.97 -19.18 -2.95
N ASP A 85 17.84 -19.25 -4.26
CA ASP A 85 17.48 -18.11 -5.10
C ASP A 85 16.11 -17.52 -4.69
N TRP A 86 15.15 -18.38 -4.32
CA TRP A 86 13.85 -17.93 -3.82
C TRP A 86 13.94 -17.23 -2.47
N LEU A 87 14.78 -17.73 -1.54
CA LEU A 87 15.00 -17.10 -0.24
C LEU A 87 15.67 -15.73 -0.35
N GLU A 88 16.53 -15.51 -1.34
CA GLU A 88 17.17 -14.21 -1.61
C GLU A 88 16.18 -13.13 -2.04
N LEU A 89 14.97 -13.51 -2.49
CA LEU A 89 13.90 -12.57 -2.87
C LEU A 89 13.08 -12.07 -1.67
N ALA A 90 13.41 -12.51 -0.45
CA ALA A 90 12.77 -12.02 0.76
C ALA A 90 12.97 -10.51 0.93
N VAL A 91 11.90 -9.82 1.34
CA VAL A 91 11.87 -8.37 1.43
C VAL A 91 12.00 -7.95 2.90
N ASP A 92 13.05 -7.19 3.21
CA ASP A 92 13.22 -6.60 4.54
C ASP A 92 12.44 -5.27 4.70
N ARG A 93 12.23 -4.85 5.95
CA ARG A 93 11.47 -3.62 6.28
C ARG A 93 12.09 -2.31 5.79
N SER A 94 13.39 -2.31 5.51
CA SER A 94 14.17 -1.17 5.00
C SER A 94 14.51 -1.30 3.51
N SER A 95 14.04 -2.34 2.84
CA SER A 95 14.21 -2.54 1.40
C SER A 95 13.66 -1.37 0.58
N SER A 96 14.21 -1.20 -0.62
CA SER A 96 13.68 -0.26 -1.62
C SER A 96 12.23 -0.55 -2.00
N TYR A 97 11.80 -1.82 -1.94
CA TYR A 97 10.43 -2.24 -2.18
C TYR A 97 9.47 -1.62 -1.15
N ILE A 98 9.75 -1.77 0.15
CA ILE A 98 8.91 -1.16 1.20
C ILE A 98 9.03 0.36 1.19
N ALA A 99 10.22 0.91 0.92
CA ALA A 99 10.42 2.36 0.80
C ALA A 99 9.55 2.98 -0.30
N HIS A 100 9.42 2.31 -1.45
CA HIS A 100 8.57 2.73 -2.56
C HIS A 100 7.11 2.87 -2.12
N PHE A 101 6.51 1.82 -1.55
CA PHE A 101 5.09 1.86 -1.17
C PHE A 101 4.81 2.78 0.01
N ARG A 102 5.77 3.01 0.91
CA ARG A 102 5.66 4.07 1.93
C ARG A 102 5.59 5.46 1.29
N ALA A 103 6.47 5.76 0.35
CA ALA A 103 6.46 7.04 -0.35
C ALA A 103 5.15 7.23 -1.12
N LEU A 104 4.69 6.18 -1.81
CA LEU A 104 3.42 6.22 -2.54
C LEU A 104 2.20 6.40 -1.62
N ALA A 105 2.16 5.73 -0.47
CA ALA A 105 1.07 5.90 0.50
C ALA A 105 0.98 7.35 1.02
N ILE A 106 2.15 7.98 1.28
CA ILE A 106 2.22 9.39 1.66
C ILE A 106 1.75 10.30 0.52
N GLU A 107 2.24 10.05 -0.70
CA GLU A 107 1.86 10.83 -1.89
C GLU A 107 0.35 10.81 -2.14
N LEU A 108 -0.27 9.63 -2.02
CA LEU A 108 -1.67 9.42 -2.30
C LEU A 108 -2.60 9.71 -1.11
N ASN A 109 -2.04 9.95 0.08
CA ASN A 109 -2.79 10.01 1.34
C ASN A 109 -3.75 8.81 1.50
N MET A 110 -3.27 7.61 1.19
CA MET A 110 -4.02 6.36 1.16
C MET A 110 -3.19 5.25 1.81
N ALA A 111 -3.81 4.41 2.64
CA ALA A 111 -3.12 3.25 3.19
C ALA A 111 -2.88 2.20 2.09
N ILE A 112 -1.70 1.57 2.10
CA ILE A 112 -1.35 0.53 1.13
C ILE A 112 -0.98 -0.74 1.89
N GLY A 113 -1.78 -1.79 1.73
CA GLY A 113 -1.49 -3.13 2.19
C GLY A 113 -0.71 -3.90 1.12
N VAL A 114 0.59 -4.07 1.35
CA VAL A 114 1.53 -4.78 0.46
C VAL A 114 2.09 -6.02 1.15
N THR A 115 2.42 -7.05 0.38
CA THR A 115 2.92 -8.34 0.85
C THR A 115 4.23 -8.74 0.18
#